data_AF-A0A643CK27-F1
#
_entry.id   AF-A0A643CK27-F1
#
_cell.length_a   1.000
_cell.length_b   1.000
_cell.length_c   1.000
_cell.angle_alpha   90.00
_cell.angle_beta   90.00
_cell.angle_gamma   90.00
#
_symmetry.space_group_name_H-M   'P 1'
#
loop_
_entity.id
_entity.type
_entity.pdbx_description
1 polymer ?
#
loop_
_entity_poly.entity_id
_entity_poly.type
_entity_poly.pdbx_seq_one_letter_code
_entity_poly.pdbx_strand_id
1 'polypeptide(L)'
;MEGENVRKLGYSVAGMSSAELSHDQSRSAALLLTDPDDGLDTSELLPLSPLAPPMEEEPLVIFVSGDDDPEKAEERKKSEELRSLWRKAIHQQILLLRMEKENQKLEGVPKSRRGEIWQFLALQYRLRHRLPNKQQPPDTSYKELLKQLTAQQHAILVDLGRTFPTHPYFSAQLGAGQLSLFNLLKAYSLLDKEVGYCQGISFVAGVLLLHMSEEQAFEMLKFLMYDLGFRKQYRPDMMSLQGTEVIFKVALSLLSNQEALIMECENFENIVEFLKSTLPDMNSSEMEKLITQVFEMDISKQLHAYEVEYHVLQDELQESSYACEESEPMEKLERANSQLKRQNMDLLEKLQIAHAKIQTLESNLENLLTRETKMKSLIRTLEQEKMAYQKAVEQIQKLLPADALANCEPLLRDFNCNPNSRAKTGNKP
;
A
#
# COMPACT_ATOMS: atom_id res chain seq x y z
N MET A 1 -0.75 41.63 -41.76
CA MET A 1 -0.46 40.37 -42.46
C MET A 1 -0.30 39.30 -41.39
N GLU A 2 -1.34 38.96 -40.63
CA GLU A 2 -2.55 38.18 -41.00
C GLU A 2 -2.21 36.79 -41.54
N GLY A 3 -2.80 35.76 -40.94
CA GLY A 3 -2.94 34.45 -41.56
C GLY A 3 -2.94 33.25 -40.61
N GLU A 4 -4.02 33.09 -39.83
CA GLU A 4 -4.41 31.82 -39.19
C GLU A 4 -4.48 30.69 -40.22
N ASN A 5 -4.17 29.45 -39.82
CA ASN A 5 -4.49 28.27 -40.62
C ASN A 5 -5.07 27.16 -39.74
N VAL A 6 -6.39 27.24 -39.57
CA VAL A 6 -7.27 26.20 -39.05
C VAL A 6 -7.52 25.20 -40.18
N ARG A 7 -7.15 23.92 -40.02
CA ARG A 7 -7.60 22.85 -40.91
C ARG A 7 -8.56 21.90 -40.18
N LYS A 8 -9.83 22.09 -40.49
CA LYS A 8 -10.91 21.09 -40.42
C LYS A 8 -10.70 20.05 -41.52
N LEU A 9 -10.80 18.76 -41.17
CA LEU A 9 -11.11 17.62 -42.05
C LEU A 9 -12.07 16.77 -41.19
N GLY A 10 -13.33 16.51 -41.52
CA GLY A 10 -13.93 16.29 -42.83
C GLY A 10 -14.25 14.80 -42.96
N TYR A 11 -15.20 14.30 -42.15
CA TYR A 11 -15.66 12.91 -42.25
C TYR A 11 -16.56 12.75 -43.48
N SER A 12 -16.08 11.97 -44.45
CA SER A 12 -16.81 11.54 -45.64
C SER A 12 -17.45 10.17 -45.39
N VAL A 13 -18.75 10.09 -45.65
CA VAL A 13 -19.58 8.89 -45.66
C VAL A 13 -19.70 8.39 -47.11
N ALA A 14 -19.39 7.10 -47.32
CA ALA A 14 -19.76 6.18 -48.42
C ALA A 14 -18.64 5.12 -48.49
N GLY A 15 -18.84 3.81 -48.53
CA GLY A 15 -19.98 2.97 -48.87
C GLY A 15 -19.44 1.81 -49.71
N MET A 16 -19.64 0.55 -49.28
CA MET A 16 -19.55 -0.73 -50.02
C MET A 16 -19.88 -1.84 -48.99
N SER A 17 -21.10 -2.40 -48.95
CA SER A 17 -21.66 -3.49 -49.78
C SER A 17 -20.98 -4.84 -49.54
N SER A 18 -21.60 -6.03 -49.43
CA SER A 18 -22.95 -6.56 -49.15
C SER A 18 -22.77 -8.09 -49.19
N ALA A 19 -23.40 -8.84 -48.28
CA ALA A 19 -23.82 -10.25 -48.43
C ALA A 19 -24.68 -10.60 -47.19
N GLU A 20 -26.01 -10.67 -47.31
CA GLU A 20 -26.82 -11.90 -47.40
C GLU A 20 -26.75 -12.75 -46.10
N LEU A 21 -27.83 -13.10 -45.40
CA LEU A 21 -29.09 -13.70 -45.84
C LEU A 21 -30.25 -13.43 -44.85
N SER A 22 -31.46 -13.58 -45.38
CA SER A 22 -32.78 -13.34 -44.78
C SER A 22 -33.16 -14.25 -43.62
N HIS A 23 -33.87 -13.67 -42.65
CA HIS A 23 -34.71 -14.40 -41.70
C HIS A 23 -36.17 -14.27 -42.15
N ASP A 24 -36.76 -15.39 -42.56
CA ASP A 24 -38.19 -15.55 -42.77
C ASP A 24 -38.66 -16.65 -41.79
N GLN A 25 -39.61 -16.35 -40.93
CA GLN A 25 -40.28 -17.34 -40.08
C GLN A 25 -41.77 -16.96 -39.98
N SER A 26 -42.59 -17.76 -40.63
CA SER A 26 -44.00 -17.91 -40.30
C SER A 26 -44.46 -19.36 -40.46
N ARG A 27 -44.88 -19.92 -39.32
CA ARG A 27 -46.06 -20.80 -39.10
C ARG A 27 -46.16 -22.14 -39.84
N SER A 28 -46.26 -23.21 -39.06
CA SER A 28 -47.54 -23.86 -38.68
C SER A 28 -47.44 -25.40 -38.65
N ALA A 29 -47.87 -26.04 -37.56
CA ALA A 29 -48.79 -27.19 -37.56
C ALA A 29 -49.04 -27.69 -36.12
N ALA A 30 -50.28 -27.51 -35.66
CA ALA A 30 -50.95 -28.41 -34.72
C ALA A 30 -51.43 -29.67 -35.52
N LEU A 31 -51.80 -30.83 -35.00
CA LEU A 31 -52.70 -31.18 -33.88
C LEU A 31 -52.80 -32.73 -33.81
N LEU A 32 -53.46 -33.26 -32.76
CA LEU A 32 -54.05 -34.61 -32.54
C LEU A 32 -53.20 -35.57 -31.67
N LEU A 33 -53.69 -36.29 -30.64
CA LEU A 33 -54.99 -36.48 -29.97
C LEU A 33 -54.73 -37.32 -28.69
N THR A 34 -55.61 -37.16 -27.68
CA THR A 34 -56.10 -38.15 -26.67
C THR A 34 -55.17 -38.75 -25.58
N ASP A 35 -55.46 -38.38 -24.32
CA ASP A 35 -55.44 -39.24 -23.11
C ASP A 35 -56.50 -40.38 -23.22
N PRO A 36 -56.58 -41.44 -22.37
CA PRO A 36 -56.04 -41.58 -20.99
C PRO A 36 -55.48 -42.98 -20.59
N ASP A 37 -55.04 -43.06 -19.33
CA ASP A 37 -55.30 -44.15 -18.35
C ASP A 37 -54.13 -45.01 -17.83
N ASP A 38 -53.91 -44.82 -16.52
CA ASP A 38 -53.70 -45.78 -15.44
C ASP A 38 -52.32 -46.41 -15.12
N GLY A 39 -52.01 -46.41 -13.81
CA GLY A 39 -51.04 -47.34 -13.19
C GLY A 39 -49.84 -46.75 -12.44
N LEU A 40 -50.09 -46.16 -11.26
CA LEU A 40 -49.30 -46.22 -10.00
C LEU A 40 -47.83 -46.72 -10.06
N ASP A 41 -46.87 -45.90 -9.60
CA ASP A 41 -46.36 -46.06 -8.23
C ASP A 41 -45.58 -44.82 -7.74
N THR A 42 -45.89 -44.47 -6.51
CA THR A 42 -45.44 -43.38 -5.66
C THR A 42 -44.08 -43.66 -5.05
N SER A 43 -43.14 -42.69 -5.07
CA SER A 43 -42.15 -42.49 -4.00
C SER A 43 -41.44 -41.12 -4.11
N GLU A 44 -41.77 -40.26 -3.13
CA GLU A 44 -40.96 -39.21 -2.52
C GLU A 44 -40.59 -37.94 -3.32
N LEU A 45 -41.54 -37.00 -3.36
CA LEU A 45 -41.25 -35.55 -3.31
C LEU A 45 -41.58 -35.05 -1.91
N LEU A 46 -40.57 -34.61 -1.15
CA LEU A 46 -40.74 -34.00 0.17
C LEU A 46 -41.27 -32.56 0.03
N PRO A 47 -42.42 -32.19 0.65
CA PRO A 47 -42.88 -30.82 0.69
C PRO A 47 -42.25 -30.03 1.84
N LEU A 48 -42.03 -28.75 1.55
CA LEU A 48 -41.60 -27.69 2.45
C LEU A 48 -42.69 -27.35 3.50
N SER A 49 -42.23 -26.87 4.65
CA SER A 49 -42.93 -26.08 5.69
C SER A 49 -43.81 -26.80 6.73
N PRO A 50 -43.59 -26.57 8.04
CA PRO A 50 -44.52 -26.98 9.09
C PRO A 50 -45.76 -26.06 9.12
N LEU A 51 -46.95 -26.63 8.97
CA LEU A 51 -48.21 -25.98 9.32
C LEU A 51 -48.25 -25.68 10.84
N ALA A 52 -48.66 -24.46 11.21
CA ALA A 52 -49.11 -24.15 12.56
C ALA A 52 -50.54 -24.70 12.78
N PRO A 53 -50.89 -25.17 14.00
CA PRO A 53 -52.23 -25.69 14.29
C PRO A 53 -53.28 -24.56 14.44
N PRO A 54 -54.57 -24.84 14.16
CA PRO A 54 -55.63 -23.85 14.21
C PRO A 54 -56.20 -23.73 15.63
N MET A 55 -56.38 -22.50 16.14
CA MET A 55 -57.18 -22.22 17.33
C MET A 55 -57.93 -20.89 17.11
N GLU A 56 -59.22 -21.05 16.84
CA GLU A 56 -60.38 -20.30 17.37
C GLU A 56 -60.37 -18.76 17.35
N GLU A 57 -61.38 -18.21 16.64
CA GLU A 57 -61.77 -16.81 16.66
C GLU A 57 -62.39 -16.43 18.03
N GLU A 58 -61.92 -15.35 18.63
CA GLU A 58 -62.72 -14.52 19.55
C GLU A 58 -62.42 -13.02 19.35
N PRO A 59 -63.40 -12.13 19.63
CA PRO A 59 -63.65 -10.93 18.85
C PRO A 59 -62.79 -9.71 19.22
N LEU A 60 -62.61 -8.86 18.19
CA LEU A 60 -61.98 -7.55 18.23
C LEU A 60 -62.49 -6.67 19.39
N VAL A 61 -61.60 -6.31 20.31
CA VAL A 61 -61.70 -5.08 21.09
C VAL A 61 -60.66 -4.11 20.54
N ILE A 62 -61.14 -3.17 19.73
CA ILE A 62 -60.40 -1.97 19.33
C ILE A 62 -60.20 -1.15 20.62
N PHE A 63 -59.00 -1.19 21.17
CA PHE A 63 -58.54 -0.18 22.13
C PHE A 63 -57.53 0.70 21.41
N VAL A 64 -58.00 1.85 20.93
CA VAL A 64 -57.14 2.95 20.52
C VAL A 64 -56.47 3.47 21.79
N SER A 65 -55.19 3.20 21.94
CA SER A 65 -54.33 3.94 22.86
C SER A 65 -53.06 4.26 22.11
N GLY A 66 -53.03 5.49 21.61
CA GLY A 66 -51.80 6.12 21.19
C GLY A 66 -50.94 6.32 22.43
N ASP A 67 -49.90 5.52 22.52
CA ASP A 67 -48.65 5.84 23.20
C ASP A 67 -47.59 5.09 22.38
N ASP A 68 -46.87 5.82 21.51
CA ASP A 68 -45.70 5.30 20.80
C ASP A 68 -44.59 5.11 21.83
N ASP A 69 -44.62 3.94 22.46
CA ASP A 69 -43.63 3.49 23.42
C ASP A 69 -42.25 3.37 22.73
N PRO A 70 -41.25 4.19 23.11
CA PRO A 70 -39.96 4.24 22.44
C PRO A 70 -39.21 2.90 22.49
N GLU A 71 -39.48 2.08 23.51
CA GLU A 71 -38.86 0.77 23.70
C GLU A 71 -39.36 -0.25 22.65
N LYS A 72 -40.65 -0.19 22.28
CA LYS A 72 -41.22 -1.01 21.19
C LYS A 72 -40.76 -0.58 19.81
N ALA A 73 -40.51 0.72 19.61
CA ALA A 73 -39.95 1.23 18.36
C ALA A 73 -38.50 0.75 18.16
N GLU A 74 -37.73 0.70 19.24
CA GLU A 74 -36.34 0.21 19.23
C GLU A 74 -36.27 -1.31 19.01
N GLU A 75 -37.17 -2.09 19.62
CA GLU A 75 -37.32 -3.52 19.35
C GLU A 75 -37.72 -3.83 17.90
N ARG A 76 -38.65 -3.05 17.33
CA ARG A 76 -39.04 -3.17 15.91
C ARG A 76 -37.85 -2.92 15.00
N LYS A 77 -37.04 -1.89 15.29
CA LYS A 77 -35.85 -1.57 14.51
C LYS A 77 -34.79 -2.67 14.59
N LYS A 78 -34.57 -3.24 15.79
CA LYS A 78 -33.69 -4.39 16.02
C LYS A 78 -34.17 -5.64 15.27
N SER A 79 -35.48 -5.88 15.28
CA SER A 79 -36.11 -6.98 14.56
C SER A 79 -35.98 -6.81 13.03
N GLU A 80 -36.14 -5.59 12.52
CA GLU A 80 -35.93 -5.26 11.11
C GLU A 80 -34.47 -5.42 10.67
N GLU A 81 -33.51 -5.01 11.51
CA GLU A 81 -32.09 -5.25 11.29
C GLU A 81 -31.76 -6.73 11.27
N LEU A 82 -32.28 -7.51 12.22
CA LEU A 82 -32.10 -8.96 12.26
C LEU A 82 -32.68 -9.63 11.01
N ARG A 83 -33.90 -9.23 10.59
CA ARG A 83 -34.53 -9.70 9.35
C ARG A 83 -33.75 -9.29 8.10
N SER A 84 -33.10 -8.14 8.11
CA SER A 84 -32.20 -7.70 7.04
C SER A 84 -30.95 -8.58 6.97
N LEU A 85 -30.34 -8.87 8.12
CA LEU A 85 -29.19 -9.77 8.23
C LEU A 85 -29.53 -11.20 7.79
N TRP A 86 -30.68 -11.73 8.21
CA TRP A 86 -31.15 -13.05 7.78
C TRP A 86 -31.43 -13.11 6.27
N ARG A 87 -32.05 -12.07 5.68
CA ARG A 87 -32.23 -11.99 4.22
C ARG A 87 -30.91 -11.96 3.47
N LYS A 88 -29.91 -11.24 3.99
CA LYS A 88 -28.55 -11.22 3.43
C LYS A 88 -27.90 -12.59 3.52
N ALA A 89 -27.97 -13.25 4.68
CA ALA A 89 -27.40 -14.59 4.88
C ALA A 89 -28.04 -15.64 3.95
N ILE A 90 -29.37 -15.60 3.79
CA ILE A 90 -30.09 -16.51 2.87
C ILE A 90 -29.70 -16.24 1.41
N HIS A 91 -29.67 -14.97 0.99
CA HIS A 91 -29.22 -14.61 -0.36
C HIS A 91 -27.79 -15.06 -0.62
N GLN A 92 -26.90 -14.87 0.35
CA GLN A 92 -25.52 -15.31 0.28
C GLN A 92 -25.42 -16.83 0.16
N GLN A 93 -26.17 -17.59 0.96
CA GLN A 93 -26.17 -19.05 0.91
C GLN A 93 -26.70 -19.58 -0.43
N ILE A 94 -27.75 -18.96 -0.98
CA ILE A 94 -28.27 -19.29 -2.31
C ILE A 94 -27.23 -18.98 -3.39
N LEU A 95 -26.52 -17.85 -3.28
CA LEU A 95 -25.45 -17.49 -4.21
C LEU A 95 -24.29 -18.47 -4.14
N LEU A 96 -23.92 -18.91 -2.94
CA LEU A 96 -22.85 -19.88 -2.69
C LEU A 96 -23.19 -21.24 -3.28
N LEU A 97 -24.42 -21.73 -3.03
CA LEU A 97 -24.91 -22.98 -3.62
C LEU A 97 -25.02 -22.91 -5.15
N ARG A 98 -25.44 -21.76 -5.70
CA ARG A 98 -25.44 -21.54 -7.15
C ARG A 98 -24.02 -21.52 -7.70
N MET A 99 -23.09 -20.82 -7.05
CA MET A 99 -21.68 -20.81 -7.42
C MET A 99 -21.04 -22.19 -7.34
N GLU A 100 -21.30 -22.99 -6.31
CA GLU A 100 -20.78 -24.36 -6.19
C GLU A 100 -21.33 -25.24 -7.31
N LYS A 101 -22.64 -25.16 -7.58
CA LYS A 101 -23.29 -25.90 -8.67
C LYS A 101 -22.86 -25.43 -10.07
N GLU A 102 -22.57 -24.15 -10.22
CA GLU A 102 -22.10 -23.56 -11.48
C GLU A 102 -20.59 -23.80 -11.66
N ASN A 103 -19.78 -23.79 -10.60
CA ASN A 103 -18.38 -24.23 -10.60
C ASN A 103 -18.25 -25.73 -10.92
N GLN A 104 -19.22 -26.56 -10.52
CA GLN A 104 -19.30 -27.96 -10.97
C GLN A 104 -19.65 -28.09 -12.47
N LYS A 105 -20.19 -27.04 -13.10
CA LYS A 105 -20.56 -27.01 -14.53
C LYS A 105 -19.60 -26.20 -15.41
N LEU A 106 -18.83 -25.29 -14.82
CA LEU A 106 -17.91 -24.41 -15.52
C LEU A 106 -16.50 -24.99 -15.40
N GLU A 107 -15.83 -25.17 -16.53
CA GLU A 107 -14.40 -25.49 -16.65
C GLU A 107 -13.48 -24.34 -16.15
N GLY A 108 -13.97 -23.44 -15.29
CA GLY A 108 -13.20 -22.37 -14.66
C GLY A 108 -13.97 -21.07 -14.39
N VAL A 109 -13.36 -20.17 -13.61
CA VAL A 109 -13.94 -18.87 -13.25
C VAL A 109 -13.82 -17.86 -14.41
N PRO A 110 -14.93 -17.30 -14.94
CA PRO A 110 -14.92 -16.34 -16.04
C PRO A 110 -14.05 -15.12 -15.74
N LYS A 111 -13.16 -14.76 -16.68
CA LYS A 111 -12.18 -13.66 -16.52
C LYS A 111 -12.81 -12.33 -16.08
N SER A 112 -13.98 -11.98 -16.62
CA SER A 112 -14.69 -10.73 -16.33
C SER A 112 -15.27 -10.64 -14.91
N ARG A 113 -15.47 -11.79 -14.24
CA ARG A 113 -16.07 -11.85 -12.89
C ARG A 113 -15.09 -12.22 -11.78
N ARG A 114 -13.82 -12.49 -12.12
CA ARG A 114 -12.80 -12.90 -11.13
C ARG A 114 -12.68 -11.93 -9.96
N GLY A 115 -12.64 -10.62 -10.21
CA GLY A 115 -12.51 -9.62 -9.15
C GLY A 115 -13.67 -9.62 -8.16
N GLU A 116 -14.91 -9.74 -8.65
CA GLU A 116 -16.11 -9.83 -7.82
C GLU A 116 -16.14 -11.14 -7.02
N ILE A 117 -15.78 -12.25 -7.66
CA ILE A 117 -15.75 -13.58 -7.04
C ILE A 117 -14.67 -13.63 -5.95
N TRP A 118 -13.48 -13.09 -6.18
CA TRP A 118 -12.41 -13.04 -5.16
C TRP A 118 -12.83 -12.20 -3.96
N GLN A 119 -13.49 -11.05 -4.18
CA GLN A 119 -14.06 -10.23 -3.10
C GLN A 119 -15.14 -10.99 -2.32
N PHE A 120 -16.02 -11.71 -3.02
CA PHE A 120 -17.03 -12.54 -2.39
C PHE A 120 -16.40 -13.64 -1.53
N LEU A 121 -15.43 -14.38 -2.07
CA LEU A 121 -14.74 -15.44 -1.33
C LEU A 121 -14.00 -14.90 -0.10
N ALA A 122 -13.34 -13.75 -0.21
CA ALA A 122 -12.69 -13.09 0.92
C ALA A 122 -13.70 -12.71 2.02
N LEU A 123 -14.87 -12.21 1.63
CA LEU A 123 -15.95 -11.91 2.58
C LEU A 123 -16.45 -13.19 3.26
N GLN A 124 -16.67 -14.27 2.51
CA GLN A 124 -17.10 -15.57 3.07
C GLN A 124 -16.06 -16.12 4.05
N TYR A 125 -14.77 -16.00 3.71
CA TYR A 125 -13.69 -16.42 4.58
C TYR A 125 -13.71 -15.66 5.91
N ARG A 126 -13.80 -14.33 5.88
CA ARG A 126 -13.86 -13.47 7.09
C ARG A 126 -15.07 -13.76 8.00
N LEU A 127 -16.18 -14.19 7.42
CA LEU A 127 -17.37 -14.59 8.18
C LEU A 127 -17.14 -15.91 8.93
N ARG A 128 -16.41 -16.85 8.33
CA ARG A 128 -16.09 -18.16 8.93
C ARG A 128 -14.86 -18.13 9.85
N HIS A 129 -13.90 -17.27 9.53
CA HIS A 129 -12.60 -17.16 10.17
C HIS A 129 -12.37 -15.70 10.58
N ARG A 130 -12.57 -15.40 11.86
CA ARG A 130 -12.25 -14.08 12.42
C ARG A 130 -10.82 -14.03 12.90
N LEU A 131 -10.08 -13.01 12.47
CA LEU A 131 -8.73 -12.79 12.99
C LEU A 131 -8.77 -12.36 14.45
N PRO A 132 -7.88 -12.92 15.29
CA PRO A 132 -7.67 -12.40 16.64
C PRO A 132 -7.29 -10.92 16.59
N ASN A 133 -7.83 -10.10 17.50
CA ASN A 133 -7.59 -8.65 17.52
C ASN A 133 -6.10 -8.25 17.48
N LYS A 134 -5.22 -9.07 18.06
CA LYS A 134 -3.77 -8.81 18.08
C LYS A 134 -3.11 -8.90 16.69
N GLN A 135 -3.72 -9.60 15.74
CA GLN A 135 -3.20 -9.84 14.40
C GLN A 135 -3.91 -9.01 13.33
N GLN A 136 -4.88 -8.17 13.72
CA GLN A 136 -5.58 -7.35 12.75
C GLN A 136 -4.68 -6.25 12.18
N PRO A 137 -4.84 -5.90 10.89
CA PRO A 137 -4.12 -4.79 10.31
C PRO A 137 -4.53 -3.47 11.00
N PRO A 138 -3.64 -2.46 11.03
CA PRO A 138 -3.98 -1.13 11.50
C PRO A 138 -5.19 -0.56 10.74
N ASP A 139 -6.11 0.09 11.46
CA ASP A 139 -7.29 0.74 10.88
C ASP A 139 -6.90 2.11 10.31
N THR A 140 -6.14 2.09 9.20
CA THR A 140 -5.79 3.28 8.42
C THR A 140 -6.38 3.17 7.03
N SER A 141 -7.05 4.23 6.57
CA SER A 141 -7.64 4.22 5.24
C SER A 141 -6.57 4.27 4.15
N TYR A 142 -6.86 3.67 2.99
CA TYR A 142 -5.96 3.69 1.84
C TYR A 142 -5.54 5.13 1.46
N LYS A 143 -6.52 6.05 1.45
CA LYS A 143 -6.32 7.47 1.10
C LYS A 143 -5.39 8.20 2.08
N GLU A 144 -5.38 7.81 3.36
CA GLU A 144 -4.47 8.39 4.36
C GLU A 144 -3.06 7.85 4.22
N LEU A 145 -2.91 6.55 3.93
CA LEU A 145 -1.60 5.94 3.67
C LEU A 145 -0.92 6.59 2.47
N LEU A 146 -1.66 6.87 1.39
CA LEU A 146 -1.10 7.51 0.20
C LEU A 146 -0.57 8.93 0.44
N LYS A 147 -1.01 9.63 1.49
CA LYS A 147 -0.49 10.96 1.85
C LYS A 147 0.90 10.92 2.49
N GLN A 148 1.34 9.75 2.97
CA GLN A 148 2.62 9.59 3.65
C GLN A 148 3.75 9.29 2.65
N LEU A 149 5.00 9.37 3.10
CA LEU A 149 6.18 8.98 2.32
C LEU A 149 6.63 7.58 2.75
N THR A 150 6.98 6.74 1.77
CA THR A 150 7.52 5.38 2.00
C THR A 150 9.04 5.39 1.91
N ALA A 151 9.72 4.71 2.82
CA ALA A 151 11.18 4.52 2.74
C ALA A 151 11.56 3.53 1.62
N GLN A 152 10.60 2.72 1.17
CA GLN A 152 10.80 1.64 0.20
C GLN A 152 10.60 2.10 -1.26
N GLN A 153 10.51 3.40 -1.51
CA GLN A 153 10.23 3.97 -2.83
C GLN A 153 11.16 3.43 -3.93
N HIS A 154 12.47 3.35 -3.67
CA HIS A 154 13.43 2.89 -4.67
C HIS A 154 13.21 1.42 -5.05
N ALA A 155 13.02 0.55 -4.05
CA ALA A 155 12.78 -0.87 -4.28
C ALA A 155 11.48 -1.10 -5.08
N ILE A 156 10.42 -0.37 -4.73
CA ILE A 156 9.15 -0.42 -5.47
C ILE A 156 9.35 0.00 -6.93
N LEU A 157 10.02 1.14 -7.18
CA LEU A 157 10.22 1.67 -8.53
C LEU A 157 11.02 0.72 -9.43
N VAL A 158 12.00 -0.01 -8.89
CA VAL A 158 12.78 -1.00 -9.64
C VAL A 158 11.88 -2.16 -10.10
N ASP A 159 11.02 -2.65 -9.23
CA ASP A 159 10.16 -3.79 -9.53
C ASP A 159 8.96 -3.42 -10.42
N LEU A 160 8.50 -2.16 -10.43
CA LEU A 160 7.47 -1.70 -11.36
C LEU A 160 7.84 -1.99 -12.82
N GLY A 161 9.09 -1.71 -13.21
CA GLY A 161 9.56 -1.93 -14.58
C GLY A 161 9.71 -3.41 -14.95
N ARG A 162 9.71 -4.32 -13.96
CA ARG A 162 9.85 -5.77 -14.15
C ARG A 162 8.53 -6.52 -13.97
N THR A 163 7.50 -5.86 -13.45
CA THR A 163 6.20 -6.47 -13.17
C THR A 163 5.29 -6.37 -14.40
N PHE A 164 5.10 -7.51 -15.08
CA PHE A 164 4.30 -7.63 -16.30
C PHE A 164 4.64 -6.58 -17.39
N PRO A 165 5.93 -6.41 -17.77
CA PRO A 165 6.37 -5.31 -18.63
C PRO A 165 5.76 -5.35 -20.04
N THR A 166 5.34 -6.53 -20.50
CA THR A 166 4.71 -6.73 -21.81
C THR A 166 3.19 -6.55 -21.78
N HIS A 167 2.57 -6.46 -20.59
CA HIS A 167 1.13 -6.35 -20.47
C HIS A 167 0.67 -4.92 -20.79
N PRO A 168 -0.35 -4.69 -21.65
CA PRO A 168 -0.75 -3.35 -22.09
C PRO A 168 -1.05 -2.34 -20.98
N TYR A 169 -1.54 -2.82 -19.84
CA TYR A 169 -1.85 -1.97 -18.68
C TYR A 169 -0.59 -1.46 -17.93
N PHE A 170 0.50 -2.24 -17.96
CA PHE A 170 1.73 -1.95 -17.21
C PHE A 170 2.93 -1.58 -18.10
N SER A 171 2.80 -1.71 -19.43
CA SER A 171 3.90 -1.48 -20.38
C SER A 171 4.32 -0.02 -20.50
N ALA A 172 3.41 0.92 -20.26
CA ALA A 172 3.74 2.33 -20.25
C ALA A 172 4.51 2.72 -18.98
N GLN A 173 5.75 3.18 -19.15
CA GLN A 173 6.60 3.66 -18.06
C GLN A 173 5.91 4.80 -17.30
N LEU A 174 5.69 4.61 -16.00
CA LEU A 174 4.93 5.53 -15.14
C LEU A 174 3.54 5.88 -15.70
N GLY A 175 2.95 4.98 -16.51
CA GLY A 175 1.56 5.08 -16.96
C GLY A 175 0.57 4.75 -15.84
N ALA A 176 -0.73 4.83 -16.16
CA ALA A 176 -1.79 4.64 -15.17
C ALA A 176 -1.66 3.32 -14.38
N GLY A 177 -1.39 2.19 -15.03
CA GLY A 177 -1.25 0.91 -14.33
C GLY A 177 -0.02 0.83 -13.43
N GLN A 178 1.14 1.35 -13.87
CA GLN A 178 2.33 1.40 -13.01
C GLN A 178 2.15 2.34 -11.83
N LEU A 179 1.45 3.47 -12.00
CA LEU A 179 1.15 4.40 -10.90
C LEU A 179 0.16 3.80 -9.90
N SER A 180 -0.88 3.10 -10.36
CA SER A 180 -1.78 2.37 -9.47
C SER A 180 -1.06 1.25 -8.72
N LEU A 181 -0.16 0.53 -9.38
CA LEU A 181 0.69 -0.49 -8.73
C LEU A 181 1.64 0.15 -7.71
N PHE A 182 2.26 1.28 -8.03
CA PHE A 182 3.10 2.02 -7.10
C PHE A 182 2.33 2.43 -5.85
N ASN A 183 1.14 3.01 -6.00
CA ASN A 183 0.30 3.45 -4.89
C ASN A 183 -0.10 2.27 -3.99
N LEU A 184 -0.51 1.16 -4.61
CA LEU A 184 -0.89 -0.06 -3.92
C LEU A 184 0.25 -0.61 -3.04
N LEU A 185 1.45 -0.71 -3.63
CA LEU A 185 2.66 -1.20 -2.95
C LEU A 185 3.17 -0.23 -1.89
N LYS A 186 3.13 1.07 -2.18
CA LYS A 186 3.44 2.14 -1.22
C LYS A 186 2.53 2.04 -0.01
N ALA A 187 1.22 1.99 -0.20
CA ALA A 187 0.26 1.93 0.90
C ALA A 187 0.46 0.65 1.73
N TYR A 188 0.69 -0.49 1.08
CA TYR A 188 0.97 -1.74 1.78
C TYR A 188 2.24 -1.64 2.65
N SER A 189 3.32 -1.09 2.09
CA SER A 189 4.60 -0.91 2.82
C SER A 189 4.48 -0.03 4.07
N LEU A 190 3.52 0.88 4.08
CA LEU A 190 3.24 1.79 5.19
C LEU A 190 2.29 1.17 6.22
N LEU A 191 1.37 0.32 5.77
CA LEU A 191 0.44 -0.42 6.61
C LEU A 191 1.18 -1.49 7.43
N ASP A 192 1.91 -2.37 6.74
CA ASP A 192 2.66 -3.46 7.35
C ASP A 192 4.13 -3.07 7.46
N LYS A 193 4.49 -2.34 8.51
CA LYS A 193 5.88 -1.87 8.72
C LYS A 193 6.87 -3.00 9.02
N GLU A 194 6.39 -4.16 9.43
CA GLU A 194 7.24 -5.32 9.74
C GLU A 194 7.71 -6.03 8.47
N VAL A 195 6.82 -6.13 7.47
CA VAL A 195 7.18 -6.64 6.13
C VAL A 195 7.75 -5.52 5.26
N GLY A 196 7.14 -4.34 5.31
CA GLY A 196 7.41 -3.24 4.41
C GLY A 196 7.12 -3.62 2.96
N TYR A 197 8.11 -3.42 2.08
CA TYR A 197 8.09 -3.90 0.71
C TYR A 197 9.09 -5.05 0.57
N CYS A 198 8.60 -6.21 0.15
CA CYS A 198 9.42 -7.39 -0.12
C CYS A 198 9.37 -7.73 -1.61
N GLN A 199 10.51 -8.16 -2.16
CA GLN A 199 10.64 -8.45 -3.58
C GLN A 199 9.62 -9.52 -4.01
N GLY A 200 8.96 -9.29 -5.15
CA GLY A 200 7.98 -10.21 -5.71
C GLY A 200 6.52 -9.92 -5.32
N ILE A 201 6.26 -9.18 -4.24
CA ILE A 201 4.88 -8.80 -3.88
C ILE A 201 4.21 -7.93 -4.97
N SER A 202 5.00 -7.24 -5.80
CA SER A 202 4.53 -6.49 -6.97
C SER A 202 3.74 -7.35 -7.95
N PHE A 203 4.11 -8.62 -8.14
CA PHE A 203 3.37 -9.52 -9.03
C PHE A 203 2.00 -9.89 -8.46
N VAL A 204 1.92 -10.15 -7.15
CA VAL A 204 0.64 -10.42 -6.46
C VAL A 204 -0.27 -9.19 -6.59
N ALA A 205 0.24 -8.02 -6.25
CA ALA A 205 -0.45 -6.75 -6.36
C ALA A 205 -0.89 -6.44 -7.81
N GLY A 206 -0.03 -6.74 -8.79
CA GLY A 206 -0.31 -6.57 -10.21
C GLY A 206 -1.44 -7.46 -10.70
N VAL A 207 -1.47 -8.74 -10.31
CA VAL A 207 -2.58 -9.65 -10.66
C VAL A 207 -3.91 -9.14 -10.10
N LEU A 208 -3.92 -8.62 -8.86
CA LEU A 208 -5.12 -8.04 -8.28
C LEU A 208 -5.62 -6.83 -9.11
N LEU A 209 -4.72 -5.92 -9.48
CA LEU A 209 -5.05 -4.73 -10.28
C LEU A 209 -5.59 -5.04 -11.68
N LEU A 210 -5.26 -6.21 -12.25
CA LEU A 210 -5.83 -6.64 -13.53
C LEU A 210 -7.30 -7.08 -13.42
N HIS A 211 -7.80 -7.31 -12.20
CA HIS A 211 -9.12 -7.88 -11.97
C HIS A 211 -10.06 -6.98 -11.14
N MET A 212 -9.58 -5.89 -10.54
CA MET A 212 -10.39 -4.97 -9.74
C MET A 212 -9.78 -3.56 -9.69
N SER A 213 -10.52 -2.59 -9.13
CA SER A 213 -10.01 -1.23 -8.96
C SER A 213 -8.88 -1.16 -7.92
N GLU A 214 -8.10 -0.07 -7.94
CA GLU A 214 -6.94 0.12 -7.06
C GLU A 214 -7.27 -0.03 -5.57
N GLU A 215 -8.36 0.59 -5.10
CA GLU A 215 -8.77 0.51 -3.70
C GLU A 215 -9.26 -0.91 -3.33
N GLN A 216 -9.97 -1.58 -4.24
CA GLN A 216 -10.36 -2.98 -4.04
C GLN A 216 -9.15 -3.92 -4.00
N ALA A 217 -8.16 -3.69 -4.87
CA ALA A 217 -6.92 -4.45 -4.90
C ALA A 217 -6.14 -4.28 -3.60
N PHE A 218 -6.15 -3.09 -3.00
CA PHE A 218 -5.57 -2.85 -1.68
C PHE A 218 -6.27 -3.64 -0.57
N GLU A 219 -7.60 -3.62 -0.53
CA GLU A 219 -8.36 -4.43 0.43
C GLU A 219 -8.12 -5.93 0.26
N MET A 220 -8.00 -6.39 -1.00
CA MET A 220 -7.70 -7.78 -1.30
C MET A 220 -6.27 -8.16 -0.93
N LEU A 221 -5.30 -7.29 -1.19
CA LEU A 221 -3.91 -7.51 -0.77
C LEU A 221 -3.79 -7.59 0.74
N LYS A 222 -4.47 -6.69 1.47
CA LYS A 222 -4.57 -6.77 2.94
C LYS A 222 -5.17 -8.11 3.38
N PHE A 223 -6.24 -8.56 2.72
CA PHE A 223 -6.86 -9.85 2.99
C PHE A 223 -5.88 -11.02 2.81
N LEU A 224 -5.19 -11.09 1.67
CA LEU A 224 -4.21 -12.16 1.42
C LEU A 224 -3.09 -12.15 2.48
N MET A 225 -2.57 -10.97 2.78
CA MET A 225 -1.39 -10.83 3.64
C MET A 225 -1.71 -11.08 5.12
N TYR A 226 -2.82 -10.55 5.63
CA TYR A 226 -3.22 -10.70 7.03
C TYR A 226 -4.14 -11.89 7.24
N ASP A 227 -5.28 -11.95 6.53
CA ASP A 227 -6.30 -12.95 6.79
C ASP A 227 -5.88 -14.37 6.37
N LEU A 228 -5.25 -14.51 5.19
CA LEU A 228 -4.68 -15.78 4.74
C LEU A 228 -3.23 -15.99 5.23
N GLY A 229 -2.65 -15.02 5.92
CA GLY A 229 -1.33 -15.14 6.54
C GLY A 229 -0.14 -15.13 5.58
N PHE A 230 -0.30 -14.74 4.31
CA PHE A 230 0.79 -14.71 3.32
C PHE A 230 1.98 -13.86 3.79
N ARG A 231 1.74 -12.84 4.62
CA ARG A 231 2.80 -11.97 5.15
C ARG A 231 3.91 -12.72 5.88
N LYS A 232 3.62 -13.90 6.45
CA LYS A 232 4.62 -14.76 7.11
C LYS A 232 5.76 -15.18 6.17
N GLN A 233 5.47 -15.32 4.87
CA GLN A 233 6.44 -15.71 3.83
C GLN A 233 7.35 -14.56 3.40
N TYR A 234 6.88 -13.33 3.57
CA TYR A 234 7.59 -12.12 3.19
C TYR A 234 8.37 -11.48 4.36
N ARG A 235 8.24 -12.04 5.57
CA ARG A 235 9.04 -11.63 6.72
C ARG A 235 10.47 -12.20 6.60
N PRO A 236 11.50 -11.47 7.09
CA PRO A 236 12.90 -11.88 6.97
C PRO A 236 13.20 -13.28 7.48
N ASP A 237 12.51 -13.70 8.54
CA ASP A 237 12.81 -14.97 9.21
C ASP A 237 12.11 -16.18 8.55
N MET A 238 11.17 -15.94 7.59
CA MET A 238 10.37 -16.97 6.91
C MET A 238 9.78 -18.07 7.83
N MET A 239 9.60 -17.78 9.12
CA MET A 239 9.40 -18.75 10.22
C MET A 239 8.12 -19.59 10.13
N SER A 240 7.25 -19.36 9.15
CA SER A 240 6.06 -20.19 8.98
C SER A 240 5.55 -20.13 7.55
N LEU A 241 5.76 -21.22 6.80
CA LEU A 241 5.12 -21.49 5.51
C LEU A 241 3.70 -22.05 5.74
N GLN A 242 2.97 -21.49 6.71
CA GLN A 242 1.61 -21.92 7.07
C GLN A 242 0.59 -21.20 6.18
N GLY A 243 -0.37 -21.95 5.63
CA GLY A 243 -1.59 -21.38 5.04
C GLY A 243 -1.66 -21.25 3.52
N THR A 244 -0.64 -21.71 2.79
CA THR A 244 -0.64 -21.72 1.31
C THR A 244 -0.38 -23.10 0.74
N GLU A 245 -1.15 -24.09 1.20
CA GLU A 245 -1.10 -25.48 0.69
C GLU A 245 -1.15 -25.54 -0.84
N VAL A 246 -1.90 -24.64 -1.47
CA VAL A 246 -2.00 -24.54 -2.93
C VAL A 246 -0.64 -24.33 -3.60
N ILE A 247 0.27 -23.55 -3.00
CA ILE A 247 1.62 -23.36 -3.55
C ILE A 247 2.37 -24.69 -3.60
N PHE A 248 2.28 -25.49 -2.53
CA PHE A 248 2.88 -26.82 -2.49
C PHE A 248 2.22 -27.77 -3.49
N LYS A 249 0.88 -27.75 -3.59
CA LYS A 249 0.16 -28.58 -4.58
C LYS A 249 0.62 -28.26 -6.00
N VAL A 250 0.69 -26.97 -6.35
CA VAL A 250 1.18 -26.51 -7.67
C VAL A 250 2.64 -26.92 -7.89
N ALA A 251 3.52 -26.69 -6.91
CA ALA A 251 4.93 -27.04 -7.03
C ALA A 251 5.13 -28.55 -7.22
N LEU A 252 4.43 -29.37 -6.42
CA LEU A 252 4.47 -30.82 -6.54
C LEU A 252 3.93 -31.31 -7.89
N SER A 253 2.78 -30.78 -8.34
CA SER A 253 2.22 -31.13 -9.65
C SER A 253 3.13 -30.72 -10.81
N LEU A 254 3.74 -29.54 -10.77
CA LEU A 254 4.67 -29.07 -11.80
C LEU A 254 5.90 -30.00 -11.88
N LEU A 255 6.49 -30.32 -10.73
CA LEU A 255 7.67 -31.18 -10.66
C LEU A 255 7.36 -32.63 -11.03
N SER A 256 6.23 -33.18 -10.57
CA SER A 256 5.84 -34.57 -10.89
C SER A 256 5.52 -34.75 -12.37
N ASN A 257 4.90 -33.75 -13.00
CA ASN A 257 4.50 -33.86 -14.41
C ASN A 257 5.69 -33.84 -15.37
N GLN A 258 6.83 -33.30 -14.94
CA GLN A 258 8.06 -33.21 -15.74
C GLN A 258 9.23 -33.96 -15.13
N GLU A 259 8.98 -34.88 -14.18
CA GLU A 259 10.01 -35.62 -13.44
C GLU A 259 10.99 -36.31 -14.39
N ALA A 260 10.51 -36.97 -15.44
CA ALA A 260 11.36 -37.67 -16.40
C ALA A 260 12.38 -36.74 -17.07
N LEU A 261 11.95 -35.55 -17.50
CA LEU A 261 12.83 -34.55 -18.14
C LEU A 261 13.82 -33.94 -17.14
N ILE A 262 13.41 -33.78 -15.89
CA ILE A 262 14.31 -33.31 -14.82
C ILE A 262 15.40 -34.35 -14.58
N MET A 263 15.05 -35.64 -14.56
CA MET A 263 15.99 -36.75 -14.34
C MET A 263 16.96 -36.97 -15.51
N GLU A 264 16.64 -36.46 -16.70
CA GLU A 264 17.54 -36.46 -17.87
C GLU A 264 18.63 -35.37 -17.81
N CYS A 265 18.48 -34.36 -16.95
CA CYS A 265 19.45 -33.28 -16.84
C CYS A 265 20.77 -33.76 -16.18
N GLU A 266 21.89 -33.57 -16.86
CA GLU A 266 23.19 -34.13 -16.43
C GLU A 266 23.88 -33.34 -15.31
N ASN A 267 23.54 -32.06 -15.14
CA ASN A 267 24.18 -31.18 -14.17
C ASN A 267 23.22 -30.15 -13.59
N PHE A 268 23.67 -29.50 -12.51
CA PHE A 268 22.89 -28.51 -11.77
C PHE A 268 22.47 -27.30 -12.63
N GLU A 269 23.30 -26.85 -13.56
CA GLU A 269 22.99 -25.70 -14.42
C GLU A 269 21.83 -26.02 -15.36
N ASN A 270 21.83 -27.21 -15.97
CA ASN A 270 20.73 -27.66 -16.82
C ASN A 270 19.43 -27.85 -16.04
N ILE A 271 19.48 -28.39 -14.82
CA ILE A 271 18.30 -28.51 -13.95
C ILE A 271 17.73 -27.10 -13.67
N VAL A 272 18.58 -26.15 -13.28
CA VAL A 272 18.12 -24.78 -12.97
C VAL A 272 17.57 -24.06 -14.21
N GLU A 273 18.20 -24.24 -15.37
CA GLU A 273 17.72 -23.68 -16.64
C GLU A 273 16.36 -24.27 -17.02
N PHE A 274 16.21 -25.60 -16.92
CA PHE A 274 14.94 -26.29 -17.17
C PHE A 274 13.82 -25.75 -16.27
N LEU A 275 14.07 -25.67 -14.96
CA LEU A 275 13.08 -25.18 -13.99
C LEU A 275 12.70 -23.71 -14.20
N LYS A 276 13.62 -22.88 -14.72
CA LYS A 276 13.38 -21.44 -14.92
C LYS A 276 12.77 -21.09 -16.27
N SER A 277 13.13 -21.80 -17.33
CA SER A 277 12.83 -21.41 -18.70
C SER A 277 11.87 -22.38 -19.39
N THR A 278 12.05 -23.68 -19.20
CA THR A 278 11.26 -24.72 -19.88
C THR A 278 10.00 -25.07 -19.12
N LEU A 279 10.11 -25.25 -17.80
CA LEU A 279 8.98 -25.61 -16.93
C LEU A 279 7.81 -24.60 -17.02
N PRO A 280 8.03 -23.28 -17.08
CA PRO A 280 6.92 -22.32 -17.19
C PRO A 280 6.30 -22.26 -18.60
N ASP A 281 6.98 -22.75 -19.63
CA ASP A 281 6.52 -22.71 -21.04
C ASP A 281 5.54 -23.85 -21.34
N MET A 282 4.39 -23.82 -20.66
CA MET A 282 3.32 -24.81 -20.80
C MET A 282 2.22 -24.33 -21.75
N ASN A 283 1.68 -25.25 -22.54
CA ASN A 283 0.50 -24.97 -23.34
C ASN A 283 -0.80 -24.99 -22.49
N SER A 284 -1.90 -24.51 -23.05
CA SER A 284 -3.18 -24.41 -22.34
C SER A 284 -3.70 -25.76 -21.84
N SER A 285 -3.46 -26.86 -22.56
CA SER A 285 -3.96 -28.19 -22.18
C SER A 285 -3.17 -28.76 -20.99
N GLU A 286 -1.85 -28.56 -20.98
CA GLU A 286 -1.00 -28.92 -19.85
C GLU A 286 -1.39 -28.13 -18.60
N MET A 287 -1.64 -26.82 -18.76
CA MET A 287 -2.09 -25.97 -17.66
C MET A 287 -3.46 -26.41 -17.12
N GLU A 288 -4.40 -26.79 -17.98
CA GLU A 288 -5.71 -27.28 -17.55
C GLU A 288 -5.61 -28.59 -16.76
N LYS A 289 -4.82 -29.55 -17.25
CA LYS A 289 -4.53 -30.81 -16.54
C LYS A 289 -3.87 -30.55 -15.19
N LEU A 290 -2.90 -29.63 -15.15
CA LEU A 290 -2.22 -29.21 -13.93
C LEU A 290 -3.22 -28.66 -12.91
N ILE A 291 -4.11 -27.76 -13.33
CA ILE A 291 -5.11 -27.17 -12.43
C ILE A 291 -6.05 -28.25 -11.87
N THR A 292 -6.57 -29.14 -12.71
CA THR A 292 -7.42 -30.25 -12.24
C THR A 292 -6.70 -31.12 -11.22
N GLN A 293 -5.45 -31.50 -11.49
CA GLN A 293 -4.63 -32.29 -10.56
C GLN A 293 -4.39 -31.58 -9.23
N VAL A 294 -4.11 -30.27 -9.26
CA VAL A 294 -3.91 -29.45 -8.05
C VAL A 294 -5.19 -29.37 -7.21
N PHE A 295 -6.36 -29.30 -7.86
CA PHE A 295 -7.65 -29.26 -7.18
C PHE A 295 -7.98 -30.59 -6.48
N GLU A 296 -7.64 -31.73 -7.09
CA GLU A 296 -7.90 -33.06 -6.54
C GLU A 296 -6.87 -33.50 -5.49
N MET A 297 -5.69 -32.87 -5.46
CA MET A 297 -4.61 -33.22 -4.55
C MET A 297 -4.94 -32.86 -3.09
N ASP A 298 -4.82 -33.83 -2.18
CA ASP A 298 -4.88 -33.62 -0.72
C ASP A 298 -3.54 -33.98 -0.08
N ILE A 299 -2.89 -32.98 0.50
CA ILE A 299 -1.59 -33.08 1.21
C ILE A 299 -1.66 -32.50 2.62
N SER A 300 -2.87 -32.18 3.12
CA SER A 300 -3.05 -31.38 4.33
C SER A 300 -2.45 -32.07 5.56
N LYS A 301 -2.60 -33.40 5.65
CA LYS A 301 -2.07 -34.21 6.76
C LYS A 301 -0.54 -34.32 6.70
N GLN A 302 0.01 -34.53 5.50
CA GLN A 302 1.44 -34.65 5.28
C GLN A 302 2.14 -33.32 5.58
N LEU A 303 1.56 -32.20 5.15
CA LEU A 303 2.10 -30.88 5.43
C LEU A 303 2.17 -30.62 6.94
N HIS A 304 1.11 -30.98 7.68
CA HIS A 304 1.12 -30.84 9.14
C HIS A 304 2.15 -31.75 9.81
N ALA A 305 2.33 -32.98 9.32
CA ALA A 305 3.35 -33.88 9.83
C ALA A 305 4.77 -33.30 9.61
N TYR A 306 5.07 -32.82 8.40
CA TYR A 306 6.36 -32.19 8.09
C TYR A 306 6.58 -30.89 8.85
N GLU A 307 5.53 -30.12 9.12
CA GLU A 307 5.61 -28.94 9.98
C GLU A 307 6.02 -29.31 11.40
N VAL A 308 5.40 -30.34 12.00
CA VAL A 308 5.78 -30.80 13.34
C VAL A 308 7.22 -31.31 13.34
N GLU A 309 7.59 -32.13 12.36
CA GLU A 309 8.96 -32.66 12.21
C GLU A 309 9.99 -31.53 12.07
N TYR A 310 9.69 -30.49 11.29
CA TYR A 310 10.57 -29.33 11.14
C TYR A 310 10.83 -28.60 12.46
N HIS A 311 9.80 -28.40 13.28
CA HIS A 311 9.95 -27.74 14.59
C HIS A 311 10.74 -28.62 15.57
N VAL A 312 10.49 -29.93 15.59
CA VAL A 312 11.27 -30.87 16.40
C VAL A 312 12.75 -30.84 16.00
N LEU A 313 13.05 -30.87 14.70
CA LEU A 313 14.42 -30.78 14.21
C LEU A 313 15.08 -29.44 14.56
N GLN A 314 14.36 -28.31 14.49
CA GLN A 314 14.87 -27.01 14.94
C GLN A 314 15.22 -27.01 16.42
N ASP A 315 14.34 -27.57 17.26
CA ASP A 315 14.54 -27.67 18.71
C ASP A 315 15.75 -28.58 19.02
N GLU A 316 15.89 -29.72 18.35
CA GLU A 316 17.06 -30.62 18.48
C GLU A 316 18.37 -29.96 18.03
N LEU A 317 18.36 -29.20 16.93
CA LEU A 317 19.52 -28.43 16.47
C LEU A 317 19.91 -27.36 17.50
N GLN A 318 18.92 -26.69 18.11
CA GLN A 318 19.19 -25.73 19.19
C GLN A 318 19.69 -26.41 20.46
N GLU A 319 19.11 -27.54 20.86
CA GLU A 319 19.57 -28.34 22.01
C GLU A 319 21.00 -28.90 21.82
N SER A 320 21.35 -29.30 20.59
CA SER A 320 22.72 -29.70 20.25
C SER A 320 23.74 -28.58 20.40
N SER A 321 23.31 -27.32 20.26
CA SER A 321 24.14 -26.13 20.50
C SER A 321 24.37 -25.85 21.99
N TYR A 322 23.51 -26.34 22.89
CA TYR A 322 23.67 -26.19 24.34
C TYR A 322 24.54 -27.28 24.98
N ALA A 323 24.83 -28.38 24.25
CA ALA A 323 25.69 -29.46 24.71
C ALA A 323 27.19 -29.18 24.56
N CYS A 324 27.58 -28.08 23.89
CA CYS A 324 28.97 -27.63 23.80
C CYS A 324 29.15 -26.39 24.69
N GLU A 325 30.00 -26.47 25.72
CA GLU A 325 30.27 -25.43 26.73
C GLU A 325 30.94 -24.14 26.16
N GLU A 326 30.29 -23.42 25.23
CA GLU A 326 30.81 -22.16 24.65
C GLU A 326 29.80 -21.00 24.64
N SER A 327 28.84 -20.96 25.58
CA SER A 327 27.96 -19.80 25.74
C SER A 327 28.64 -18.60 26.43
N GLU A 328 29.62 -18.84 27.31
CA GLU A 328 30.30 -17.78 28.09
C GLU A 328 31.04 -16.72 27.24
N PRO A 329 31.78 -17.06 26.16
CA PRO A 329 32.48 -16.08 25.33
C PRO A 329 31.52 -15.19 24.53
N MET A 330 30.42 -15.76 24.02
CA MET A 330 29.44 -15.06 23.19
C MET A 330 28.68 -14.01 24.01
N GLU A 331 28.21 -14.35 25.21
CA GLU A 331 27.53 -13.39 26.08
C GLU A 331 28.45 -12.25 26.54
N LYS A 332 29.74 -12.53 26.79
CA LYS A 332 30.74 -11.50 27.12
C LYS A 332 30.94 -10.55 25.93
N LEU A 333 31.02 -11.09 24.70
CA LEU A 333 31.08 -10.29 23.48
C LEU A 333 29.81 -9.45 23.27
N GLU A 334 28.63 -10.02 23.50
CA GLU A 334 27.35 -9.36 23.31
C GLU A 334 27.14 -8.19 24.30
N ARG A 335 27.55 -8.38 25.57
CA ARG A 335 27.58 -7.30 26.56
C ARG A 335 28.54 -6.18 26.16
N ALA A 336 29.75 -6.52 25.70
CA ALA A 336 30.72 -5.53 25.22
C ALA A 336 30.23 -4.77 23.99
N ASN A 337 29.58 -5.47 23.04
CA ASN A 337 29.03 -4.86 21.83
C ASN A 337 27.83 -3.96 22.15
N SER A 338 26.97 -4.37 23.09
CA SER A 338 25.89 -3.54 23.61
C SER A 338 26.41 -2.27 24.31
N GLN A 339 27.51 -2.38 25.05
CA GLN A 339 28.15 -1.24 25.71
C GLN A 339 28.81 -0.28 24.69
N LEU A 340 29.50 -0.80 23.68
CA LEU A 340 30.07 -0.02 22.58
C LEU A 340 28.97 0.68 21.75
N LYS A 341 27.83 0.01 21.50
CA LYS A 341 26.68 0.64 20.85
C LYS A 341 26.15 1.83 21.64
N ARG A 342 26.03 1.73 22.96
CA ARG A 342 25.64 2.87 23.81
C ARG A 342 26.66 4.01 23.74
N GLN A 343 27.95 3.70 23.82
CA GLN A 343 29.00 4.71 23.69
C GLN A 343 28.99 5.41 22.33
N ASN A 344 28.75 4.68 21.25
CA ASN A 344 28.61 5.26 19.91
C ASN A 344 27.39 6.18 19.82
N MET A 345 26.26 5.83 20.44
CA MET A 345 25.08 6.71 20.49
C MET A 345 25.36 8.01 21.25
N ASP A 346 26.00 7.92 22.42
CA ASP A 346 26.39 9.10 23.21
C ASP A 346 27.39 10.01 22.45
N LEU A 347 28.35 9.42 21.74
CA LEU A 347 29.29 10.17 20.91
C LEU A 347 28.60 10.83 19.72
N LEU A 348 27.63 10.15 19.10
CA LEU A 348 26.82 10.71 18.00
C LEU A 348 25.99 11.90 18.48
N GLU A 349 25.38 11.80 19.66
CA GLU A 349 24.63 12.90 20.28
C GLU A 349 25.54 14.10 20.60
N LYS A 350 26.73 13.85 21.19
CA LYS A 350 27.72 14.90 21.43
C LYS A 350 28.18 15.58 20.14
N LEU A 351 28.34 14.82 19.06
CA LEU A 351 28.69 15.35 17.74
C LEU A 351 27.56 16.23 17.18
N GLN A 352 26.30 15.81 17.30
CA GLN A 352 25.15 16.62 16.89
C GLN A 352 25.05 17.94 17.67
N ILE A 353 25.26 17.90 19.00
CA ILE A 353 25.27 19.11 19.84
C ILE A 353 26.41 20.05 19.41
N ALA A 354 27.60 19.51 19.14
CA ALA A 354 28.73 20.30 18.66
C ALA A 354 28.46 20.95 17.30
N HIS A 355 27.88 20.20 16.34
CA HIS A 355 27.48 20.75 15.04
C HIS A 355 26.44 21.87 15.17
N ALA A 356 25.41 21.70 16.00
CA ALA A 356 24.41 22.75 16.24
C ALA A 356 25.05 24.02 16.83
N LYS A 357 26.04 23.86 17.72
CA LYS A 357 26.79 24.97 18.30
C LYS A 357 27.66 25.69 17.27
N ILE A 358 28.34 24.95 16.40
CA ILE A 358 29.13 25.50 15.30
C ILE A 358 28.21 26.32 14.38
N GLN A 359 27.09 25.75 13.95
CA GLN A 359 26.13 26.44 13.08
C GLN A 359 25.61 27.75 13.70
N THR A 360 25.35 27.74 15.01
CA THR A 360 24.93 28.96 15.75
C THR A 360 26.04 30.02 15.76
N LEU A 361 27.29 29.61 15.99
CA LEU A 361 28.44 30.52 15.96
C LEU A 361 28.72 31.08 14.57
N GLU A 362 28.56 30.27 13.52
CA GLU A 362 28.68 30.69 12.12
C GLU A 362 27.64 31.75 11.76
N SER A 363 26.37 31.53 12.13
CA SER A 363 25.32 32.53 11.93
C SER A 363 25.60 33.84 12.68
N ASN A 364 26.10 33.76 13.91
CA ASN A 364 26.49 34.94 14.68
C ASN A 364 27.66 35.69 14.03
N LEU A 365 28.65 34.98 13.50
CA LEU A 365 29.78 35.58 12.79
C LEU A 365 29.30 36.30 11.52
N GLU A 366 28.40 35.69 10.76
CA GLU A 366 27.80 36.31 9.57
C GLU A 366 27.02 37.59 9.91
N ASN A 367 26.24 37.56 11.00
CA ASN A 367 25.54 38.75 11.51
C ASN A 367 26.51 39.87 11.92
N LEU A 368 27.64 39.54 12.56
CA LEU A 368 28.65 40.53 12.90
C LEU A 368 29.35 41.10 11.67
N LEU A 369 29.67 40.26 10.69
CA LEU A 369 30.30 40.66 9.44
C LEU A 369 29.39 41.62 8.65
N THR A 370 28.09 41.34 8.58
CA THR A 370 27.12 42.23 7.93
C THR A 370 26.95 43.56 8.66
N ARG A 371 27.06 43.57 9.99
CA ARG A 371 27.06 44.82 10.77
C ARG A 371 28.34 45.63 10.53
N GLU A 372 29.49 44.96 10.46
CA GLU A 372 30.78 45.59 10.18
C GLU A 372 30.79 46.25 8.80
N THR A 373 30.28 45.56 7.76
CA THR A 373 30.20 46.13 6.41
C THR A 373 29.30 47.35 6.35
N LYS A 374 28.16 47.35 7.06
CA LYS A 374 27.28 48.51 7.20
C LYS A 374 27.95 49.68 7.92
N MET A 375 28.70 49.43 8.99
CA MET A 375 29.46 50.49 9.68
C MET A 375 30.56 51.06 8.77
N LYS A 376 31.28 50.21 8.04
CA LYS A 376 32.30 50.64 7.07
C LYS A 376 31.69 51.50 5.96
N SER A 377 30.50 51.17 5.45
CA SER A 377 29.82 52.03 4.46
C SER A 377 29.42 53.37 5.05
N LEU A 378 28.87 53.38 6.28
CA LEU A 378 28.48 54.63 6.95
C LEU A 378 29.68 55.56 7.20
N ILE A 379 30.81 55.01 7.65
CA ILE A 379 32.05 55.77 7.84
C ILE A 379 32.48 56.42 6.52
N ARG A 380 32.48 55.68 5.41
CA ARG A 380 32.81 56.23 4.09
C ARG A 380 31.88 57.38 3.68
N THR A 381 30.58 57.27 3.96
CA THR A 381 29.62 58.35 3.68
C THR A 381 29.89 59.58 4.53
N LEU A 382 30.12 59.41 5.84
CA LEU A 382 30.45 60.52 6.75
C LEU A 382 31.77 61.20 6.38
N GLU A 383 32.77 60.44 5.93
CA GLU A 383 34.03 60.99 5.42
C GLU A 383 33.83 61.83 4.16
N GLN A 384 32.96 61.40 3.25
CA GLN A 384 32.60 62.17 2.05
C GLN A 384 31.86 63.46 2.42
N GLU A 385 30.89 63.40 3.34
CA GLU A 385 30.17 64.58 3.84
C GLU A 385 31.12 65.55 4.55
N LYS A 386 32.01 65.05 5.42
CA LYS A 386 33.06 65.87 6.06
C LYS A 386 33.90 66.61 5.04
N MET A 387 34.34 65.93 3.97
CA MET A 387 35.10 66.58 2.90
C MET A 387 34.26 67.62 2.14
N ALA A 388 32.96 67.38 1.94
CA ALA A 388 32.06 68.35 1.31
C ALA A 388 31.87 69.59 2.18
N TYR A 389 31.62 69.42 3.48
CA TYR A 389 31.51 70.53 4.45
C TYR A 389 32.82 71.32 4.54
N GLN A 390 33.97 70.66 4.58
CA GLN A 390 35.27 71.32 4.61
C GLN A 390 35.46 72.23 3.38
N LYS A 391 35.13 71.72 2.18
CA LYS A 391 35.17 72.52 0.94
C LYS A 391 34.19 73.70 0.97
N ALA A 392 32.99 73.51 1.52
CA ALA A 392 32.01 74.58 1.65
C ALA A 392 32.49 75.68 2.62
N VAL A 393 33.08 75.29 3.76
CA VAL A 393 33.68 76.23 4.71
C VAL A 393 34.82 77.02 4.07
N GLU A 394 35.72 76.36 3.33
CA GLU A 394 36.81 77.05 2.59
C GLU A 394 36.27 78.05 1.55
N GLN A 395 35.16 77.74 0.89
CA GLN A 395 34.51 78.67 -0.05
C GLN A 395 33.91 79.88 0.68
N ILE A 396 33.23 79.65 1.82
CA ILE A 396 32.66 80.72 2.63
C ILE A 396 33.77 81.63 3.19
N GLN A 397 34.87 81.05 3.68
CA GLN A 397 36.04 81.81 4.16
C GLN A 397 36.62 82.75 3.09
N LYS A 398 36.62 82.34 1.81
CA LYS A 398 37.07 83.17 0.69
C LYS A 398 36.15 84.35 0.37
N LEU A 399 34.89 84.30 0.79
CA LEU A 399 33.87 85.32 0.54
C LEU A 399 33.69 86.29 1.71
N LEU A 400 34.36 86.07 2.86
CA LEU A 400 34.27 86.95 4.03
C LEU A 400 35.31 88.09 4.03
N PRO A 401 34.95 89.30 4.49
CA PRO A 401 35.90 90.39 4.73
C PRO A 401 36.89 90.08 5.87
N ALA A 402 38.14 90.56 5.77
CA ALA A 402 39.23 90.26 6.72
C ALA A 402 38.92 90.60 8.19
N ASP A 403 38.11 91.64 8.44
CA ASP A 403 37.76 92.11 9.78
C ASP A 403 36.79 91.17 10.53
N ALA A 404 36.03 90.32 9.81
CA ALA A 404 35.07 89.38 10.40
C ALA A 404 35.70 88.01 10.73
N LEU A 405 36.79 87.64 10.04
CA LEU A 405 37.52 86.38 10.27
C LEU A 405 38.29 86.38 11.61
N ALA A 406 38.84 87.52 12.02
CA ALA A 406 39.60 87.68 13.25
C ALA A 406 38.76 87.42 14.53
N ASN A 407 37.45 87.67 14.48
CA ASN A 407 36.53 87.42 15.61
C ASN A 407 36.09 85.94 15.75
N CYS A 408 36.28 85.12 14.72
CA CYS A 408 35.81 83.73 14.67
C CYS A 408 36.90 82.68 14.99
N GLU A 409 38.18 83.06 14.95
CA GLU A 409 39.32 82.18 15.28
C GLU A 409 39.28 81.52 16.67
N PRO A 410 38.81 82.18 17.75
CA PRO A 410 38.70 81.55 19.06
C PRO A 410 37.68 80.39 19.08
N LEU A 411 36.56 80.53 18.36
CA LEU A 411 35.48 79.54 18.31
C LEU A 411 35.85 78.29 17.50
N LEU A 412 36.74 78.42 16.51
CA LEU A 412 37.22 77.29 15.71
C LEU A 412 38.24 76.41 16.46
N ARG A 413 38.95 76.94 17.48
CA ARG A 413 39.86 76.13 18.30
C ARG A 413 39.13 75.14 19.20
N ASP A 414 37.94 75.49 19.69
CA ASP A 414 37.17 74.63 20.60
C ASP A 414 36.62 73.37 19.92
N PHE A 415 36.39 73.40 18.59
CA PHE A 415 35.96 72.23 17.81
C PHE A 415 37.05 71.18 17.58
N ASN A 416 38.33 71.51 17.78
CA ASN A 416 39.45 70.60 17.55
C ASN A 416 39.85 69.79 18.79
N CYS A 417 39.11 69.88 19.90
CA CYS A 417 39.36 69.06 21.09
C CYS A 417 38.84 67.63 20.91
N ASN A 418 39.79 66.70 20.85
CA ASN A 418 39.58 65.25 20.78
C ASN A 418 38.78 64.74 22.02
N PRO A 419 37.61 64.07 21.87
CA PRO A 419 36.78 63.68 23.01
C PRO A 419 37.37 62.57 23.91
N ASN A 420 38.47 61.94 23.50
CA ASN A 420 39.02 60.74 24.15
C ASN A 420 39.86 60.97 25.42
N SER A 421 39.99 62.18 25.94
CA SER A 421 40.77 62.44 27.17
C SER A 421 39.96 62.43 28.48
N ARG A 422 38.62 62.35 28.43
CA ARG A 422 37.77 62.42 29.64
C ARG A 422 37.31 61.09 30.24
N ALA A 423 37.63 59.95 29.64
CA ALA A 423 37.16 58.64 30.11
C ALA A 423 38.30 57.74 30.64
N LYS A 424 39.08 58.23 31.63
CA LYS A 424 39.99 57.39 32.44
C LYS A 424 40.06 57.90 33.89
N THR A 425 38.92 57.91 34.59
CA THR A 425 38.92 57.90 36.05
C THR A 425 37.82 56.96 36.53
N GLY A 426 38.20 55.92 37.25
CA GLY A 426 37.26 55.01 37.92
C GLY A 426 37.41 53.54 37.53
N ASN A 427 38.46 52.89 38.02
CA ASN A 427 38.30 51.75 38.95
C ASN A 427 39.63 51.03 39.17
N LYS A 428 40.00 50.90 40.45
CA LYS A 428 40.59 49.70 41.08
C LYS A 428 40.84 49.97 42.58
N PRO A 429 40.99 48.93 43.41
CA PRO A 429 40.82 47.50 43.14
C PRO A 429 39.46 46.94 43.57
#